data_AF-A0A8T5TJ50-F1
#
_entry.id   AF-A0A8T5TJ50-F1
#
_cell.length_a   1.000
_cell.length_b   1.000
_cell.length_c   1.000
_cell.angle_alpha   90.00
_cell.angle_beta   90.00
_cell.angle_gamma   90.00
#
_symmetry.space_group_name_H-M   'P 1'
#
loop_
_entity.id
_entity.type
_entity.pdbx_description
1 polymer ?
#
loop_
_entity_poly.entity_id
_entity_poly.type
_entity_poly.pdbx_seq_one_letter_code
_entity_poly.pdbx_strand_id
1 'polypeptide(L)'
;MTDGIFIIRGGFFGWEFTLKLLYIIFGLILCIYDWKKNKRKDYFWVFLFGTMLYIGSEIMLYFFGGRVMQENFLFNMNITSMPWLWIPMLAVGDVVMLAVIALFFADRIRNSETRKKWGILFIIWVFCRDGLPYIILFSLGYKFNTISIGDPLIYSRRNMIEIGTIMALSIFIGITIIWLVKTDKKSRKRGLYMIGVMIILMTAWSLGEWFSGQRWIEVGPEEGPWTIAPPLLQFMMFAYDIVIEMGLFTLCFLAVPYFLKLIKSEKQD
;
A
#
# COMPACT_ATOMS: atom_id res chain seq x y z
N MET A 1 -11.45 26.06 14.19
CA MET A 1 -10.81 24.74 14.07
C MET A 1 -11.21 24.19 12.73
N THR A 2 -10.26 23.81 11.89
CA THR A 2 -10.55 23.13 10.61
C THR A 2 -10.89 21.69 10.92
N ASP A 3 -12.09 21.25 10.53
CA ASP A 3 -12.48 19.84 10.65
C ASP A 3 -11.50 18.97 9.86
N GLY A 4 -11.00 17.92 10.49
CA GLY A 4 -10.13 16.92 9.88
C GLY A 4 -10.92 15.87 9.10
N ILE A 5 -10.25 15.22 8.14
CA ILE A 5 -10.77 14.07 7.41
C ILE A 5 -9.89 12.88 7.73
N PHE A 6 -10.46 11.87 8.37
CA PHE A 6 -9.70 10.75 8.89
C PHE A 6 -10.06 9.46 8.18
N ILE A 7 -9.06 8.73 7.70
CA ILE A 7 -9.25 7.34 7.28
C ILE A 7 -9.04 6.42 8.46
N ILE A 8 -9.99 5.52 8.66
CA ILE A 8 -9.95 4.50 9.69
C ILE A 8 -9.60 3.15 9.07
N ARG A 9 -8.70 2.41 9.73
CA ARG A 9 -8.22 1.10 9.31
C ARG A 9 -8.21 0.15 10.52
N GLY A 10 -9.38 -0.38 10.88
CA GLY A 10 -9.58 -1.32 11.98
C GLY A 10 -9.49 -2.80 11.58
N GLY A 11 -8.88 -3.10 10.43
CA GLY A 11 -8.78 -4.46 9.89
C GLY A 11 -7.77 -5.35 10.63
N PHE A 12 -7.97 -6.67 10.52
CA PHE A 12 -7.07 -7.69 11.10
C PHE A 12 -5.59 -7.53 10.66
N PHE A 13 -5.38 -6.91 9.49
CA PHE A 13 -4.04 -6.64 8.95
C PHE A 13 -3.30 -5.50 9.68
N GLY A 14 -4.00 -4.69 10.47
CA GLY A 14 -3.41 -3.57 11.19
C GLY A 14 -2.44 -3.99 12.30
N TRP A 15 -2.93 -4.83 13.20
CA TRP A 15 -2.28 -5.28 14.44
C TRP A 15 -1.49 -6.60 14.33
N GLU A 16 -1.79 -7.48 13.38
CA GLU A 16 -1.10 -8.78 13.21
C GLU A 16 0.09 -8.69 12.24
N PHE A 17 1.31 -8.74 12.78
CA PHE A 17 2.56 -8.63 12.03
C PHE A 17 3.08 -9.97 11.53
N THR A 18 2.52 -11.10 11.95
CA THR A 18 2.90 -12.43 11.44
C THR A 18 2.63 -12.53 9.94
N LEU A 19 1.46 -12.05 9.48
CA LEU A 19 1.13 -12.04 8.05
C LEU A 19 2.08 -11.11 7.28
N LYS A 20 2.42 -9.94 7.84
CA LYS A 20 3.37 -9.00 7.25
C LYS A 20 4.75 -9.64 7.06
N LEU A 21 5.23 -10.38 8.06
CA LEU A 21 6.48 -11.13 7.97
C LEU A 21 6.44 -12.16 6.83
N LEU A 22 5.34 -12.91 6.69
CA LEU A 22 5.17 -13.85 5.59
C LEU A 22 5.19 -13.16 4.22
N TYR A 23 4.56 -11.98 4.09
CA TYR A 23 4.65 -11.16 2.87
C TYR A 23 6.08 -10.70 2.58
N ILE A 24 6.83 -10.28 3.60
CA ILE A 24 8.23 -9.89 3.48
C ILE A 24 9.06 -11.06 2.92
N ILE A 25 8.91 -12.25 3.51
CA ILE A 25 9.61 -13.46 3.06
C ILE A 25 9.23 -13.79 1.61
N PHE A 26 7.93 -13.76 1.28
CA PHE A 26 7.47 -14.00 -0.09
C PHE A 26 8.06 -13.00 -1.09
N GLY A 27 8.22 -11.72 -0.69
CA GLY A 27 8.82 -10.67 -1.50
C GLY A 27 10.28 -10.88 -1.80
N LEU A 28 11.03 -11.28 -0.79
CA LEU A 28 12.42 -11.63 -0.94
C LEU A 28 12.57 -12.84 -1.87
N ILE A 29 11.70 -13.86 -1.77
CA ILE A 29 11.68 -15.00 -2.68
C ILE A 29 11.44 -14.54 -4.12
N LEU A 30 10.48 -13.65 -4.38
CA LEU A 30 10.22 -13.11 -5.72
C LEU A 30 11.42 -12.33 -6.27
N CYS A 31 12.07 -11.51 -5.45
CA CYS A 31 13.26 -10.76 -5.84
C CYS A 31 14.42 -11.70 -6.20
N ILE A 32 14.67 -12.71 -5.35
CA ILE A 32 15.73 -13.72 -5.57
C ILE A 32 15.43 -14.56 -6.81
N TYR A 33 14.17 -14.97 -6.99
CA TYR A 33 13.72 -15.73 -8.17
C TYR A 33 14.00 -14.96 -9.45
N ASP A 34 13.58 -13.69 -9.53
CA ASP A 34 13.75 -12.88 -10.74
C ASP A 34 15.24 -12.57 -11.01
N TRP A 35 16.02 -12.32 -9.96
CA TRP A 35 17.47 -12.18 -10.09
C TRP A 35 18.10 -13.46 -10.64
N LYS A 36 17.81 -14.63 -10.08
CA LYS A 36 18.40 -15.89 -10.54
C LYS A 36 18.02 -16.22 -11.98
N LYS A 37 16.73 -16.07 -12.33
CA LYS A 37 16.17 -16.47 -13.63
C LYS A 37 16.45 -15.48 -14.76
N ASN A 38 16.24 -14.18 -14.51
CA ASN A 38 16.31 -13.14 -15.54
C ASN A 38 17.59 -12.29 -15.45
N LYS A 39 18.47 -12.54 -14.48
CA LYS A 39 19.74 -11.81 -14.25
C LYS A 39 19.57 -10.29 -14.09
N ARG A 40 18.38 -9.85 -13.68
CA ARG A 40 18.04 -8.44 -13.40
C ARG A 40 17.80 -8.24 -11.92
N LYS A 41 18.13 -7.05 -11.41
CA LYS A 41 17.98 -6.69 -9.98
C LYS A 41 16.89 -5.66 -9.73
N ASP A 42 16.04 -5.40 -10.73
CA ASP A 42 15.06 -4.33 -10.69
C ASP A 42 14.14 -4.43 -9.47
N TYR A 43 13.57 -5.60 -9.21
CA TYR A 43 12.67 -5.79 -8.06
C TYR A 43 13.39 -5.64 -6.73
N PHE A 44 14.65 -6.06 -6.66
CA PHE A 44 15.47 -5.87 -5.47
C PHE A 44 15.73 -4.39 -5.20
N TRP A 45 15.99 -3.58 -6.25
CA TRP A 45 16.13 -2.14 -6.10
C TRP A 45 14.83 -1.46 -5.68
N VAL A 46 13.70 -1.84 -6.27
CA VAL A 46 12.38 -1.33 -5.86
C VAL A 46 12.08 -1.70 -4.40
N PHE A 47 12.41 -2.93 -4.00
CA PHE A 47 12.28 -3.37 -2.62
C PHE A 47 13.14 -2.51 -1.68
N LEU A 48 14.43 -2.34 -1.98
CA LEU A 48 15.36 -1.59 -1.12
C LEU A 48 14.98 -0.12 -1.00
N PHE A 49 14.80 0.58 -2.14
CA PHE A 49 14.46 1.99 -2.13
C PHE A 49 13.05 2.24 -1.60
N GLY A 50 12.09 1.38 -1.93
CA GLY A 50 10.75 1.44 -1.35
C GLY A 50 10.80 1.32 0.18
N THR A 51 11.59 0.36 0.69
CA THR A 51 11.78 0.18 2.14
C THR A 51 12.35 1.43 2.79
N MET A 52 13.43 1.99 2.24
CA MET A 52 14.06 3.19 2.80
C MET A 52 13.11 4.41 2.79
N LEU A 53 12.44 4.66 1.66
CA LEU A 53 11.54 5.80 1.51
C LEU A 53 10.33 5.66 2.45
N TYR A 54 9.75 4.47 2.52
CA TYR A 54 8.55 4.25 3.32
C TYR A 54 8.83 4.19 4.83
N ILE A 55 9.96 3.62 5.25
CA ILE A 55 10.43 3.74 6.64
C ILE A 55 10.60 5.23 6.99
N GLY A 56 11.21 6.01 6.11
CA GLY A 56 11.34 7.45 6.30
C GLY A 56 10.00 8.15 6.50
N SER A 57 8.99 7.84 5.68
CA SER A 57 7.65 8.43 5.84
C SER A 57 6.95 7.98 7.13
N GLU A 58 7.06 6.70 7.51
CA GLU A 58 6.45 6.20 8.76
C GLU A 58 7.14 6.78 10.00
N ILE A 59 8.46 6.94 9.97
CA ILE A 59 9.22 7.61 11.03
C ILE A 59 8.75 9.07 11.19
N MET A 60 8.57 9.80 10.08
CA MET A 60 8.05 11.16 10.15
C MET A 60 6.64 11.18 10.75
N LEU A 61 5.71 10.36 10.24
CA LEU A 61 4.35 10.30 10.76
C LEU A 61 4.29 9.94 12.25
N TYR A 62 5.17 9.04 12.69
CA TYR A 62 5.28 8.64 14.09
C TYR A 62 5.78 9.78 14.98
N PHE A 63 6.90 10.42 14.63
CA PHE A 63 7.48 11.48 15.47
C PHE A 63 6.68 12.79 15.46
N PHE A 64 5.97 13.08 14.37
CA PHE A 64 5.12 14.27 14.27
C PHE A 64 3.69 14.05 14.82
N GLY A 65 3.40 12.89 15.41
CA GLY A 65 2.08 12.62 16.00
C GLY A 65 0.94 12.43 14.99
N GLY A 66 1.26 12.35 13.69
CA GLY A 66 0.27 12.18 12.62
C GLY A 66 -0.38 10.79 12.58
N ARG A 67 0.07 9.86 13.43
CA ARG A 67 -0.46 8.50 13.53
C ARG A 67 -0.43 7.97 14.95
N VAL A 68 -1.60 7.61 15.48
CA VAL A 68 -1.75 6.84 16.71
C VAL A 68 -1.57 5.35 16.38
N MET A 69 -0.55 4.72 16.99
CA MET A 69 -0.22 3.31 16.74
C MET A 69 -1.06 2.37 17.62
N GLN A 70 -1.47 1.26 17.01
CA GLN A 70 -2.07 0.12 17.72
C GLN A 70 -1.06 -0.67 18.51
N GLU A 71 -1.60 -1.53 19.38
CA GLU A 71 -0.92 -2.74 19.76
C GLU A 71 -0.52 -3.57 18.52
N ASN A 72 0.76 -3.87 18.42
CA ASN A 72 1.35 -4.67 17.34
C ASN A 72 1.76 -6.03 17.90
N PHE A 73 1.29 -7.10 17.27
CA PHE A 73 1.59 -8.47 17.68
C PHE A 73 2.36 -9.23 16.61
N LEU A 74 3.42 -9.94 17.00
CA LEU A 74 4.17 -10.86 16.15
C LEU A 74 4.24 -12.22 16.83
N PHE A 75 3.61 -13.23 16.25
CA PHE A 75 3.44 -14.56 16.88
C PHE A 75 2.89 -14.46 18.32
N ASN A 76 1.83 -13.67 18.52
CA ASN A 76 1.24 -13.35 19.83
C ASN A 76 2.15 -12.59 20.82
N MET A 77 3.37 -12.19 20.42
CA MET A 77 4.21 -11.31 21.23
C MET A 77 3.87 -9.86 20.95
N ASN A 78 3.55 -9.07 21.98
CA ASN A 78 3.35 -7.63 21.84
C ASN A 78 4.71 -6.95 21.56
N ILE A 79 4.86 -6.40 20.36
CA ILE A 79 6.07 -5.71 19.88
C ILE A 79 5.89 -4.19 19.82
N THR A 80 4.81 -3.64 20.37
CA THR A 80 4.45 -2.20 20.27
C THR A 80 5.57 -1.28 20.76
N SER A 81 6.25 -1.68 21.84
CA SER A 81 7.39 -0.95 22.43
C SER A 81 8.69 -1.06 21.62
N MET A 82 8.70 -1.79 20.50
CA MET A 82 9.88 -2.03 19.66
C MET A 82 9.74 -1.35 18.28
N PRO A 83 9.75 0.00 18.20
CA PRO A 83 9.58 0.73 16.94
C PRO A 83 10.64 0.39 15.89
N TRP A 84 11.86 0.05 16.32
CA TRP A 84 12.93 -0.42 15.42
C TRP A 84 12.59 -1.74 14.71
N LEU A 85 11.65 -2.53 15.23
CA LEU A 85 11.20 -3.79 14.65
C LEU A 85 9.93 -3.59 13.82
N TRP A 86 8.88 -2.99 14.40
CA TRP A 86 7.60 -2.91 13.73
C TRP A 86 7.57 -1.85 12.63
N ILE A 87 8.32 -0.74 12.70
CA ILE A 87 8.32 0.27 11.61
C ILE A 87 8.83 -0.34 10.30
N PRO A 88 10.00 -1.03 10.26
CA PRO A 88 10.44 -1.71 9.05
C PRO A 88 9.47 -2.80 8.57
N MET A 89 8.92 -3.60 9.49
CA MET A 89 7.98 -4.65 9.12
C MET A 89 6.68 -4.09 8.53
N LEU A 90 6.18 -2.99 9.08
CA LEU A 90 5.02 -2.28 8.56
C LEU A 90 5.30 -1.74 7.16
N ALA A 91 6.44 -1.06 7.00
CA ALA A 91 6.84 -0.48 5.72
C ALA A 91 6.93 -1.53 4.62
N VAL A 92 7.62 -2.63 4.91
CA VAL A 92 7.83 -3.68 3.91
C VAL A 92 6.57 -4.50 3.68
N GLY A 93 5.90 -4.91 4.76
CA GLY A 93 4.74 -5.80 4.74
C GLY A 93 3.50 -5.20 4.09
N ASP A 94 3.25 -3.90 4.29
CA ASP A 94 2.01 -3.27 3.83
C ASP A 94 2.14 -2.69 2.41
N VAL A 95 3.24 -2.00 2.11
CA VAL A 95 3.30 -1.17 0.89
C VAL A 95 4.40 -1.61 -0.08
N VAL A 96 5.63 -1.79 0.40
CA VAL A 96 6.77 -2.07 -0.49
C VAL A 96 6.63 -3.43 -1.15
N MET A 97 6.17 -4.44 -0.41
CA MET A 97 5.94 -5.76 -0.99
C MET A 97 4.84 -5.71 -2.06
N LEU A 98 3.74 -5.01 -1.80
CA LEU A 98 2.70 -4.83 -2.82
C LEU A 98 3.23 -4.14 -4.07
N ALA A 99 4.13 -3.15 -3.93
CA ALA A 99 4.77 -2.51 -5.07
C ALA A 99 5.65 -3.49 -5.86
N VAL A 100 6.40 -4.38 -5.20
CA VAL A 100 7.19 -5.44 -5.86
C VAL A 100 6.27 -6.43 -6.59
N ILE A 101 5.20 -6.91 -5.94
CA ILE A 101 4.22 -7.80 -6.56
C ILE A 101 3.57 -7.11 -7.77
N ALA A 102 3.17 -5.84 -7.61
CA ALA A 102 2.53 -5.07 -8.67
C ALA A 102 3.45 -4.95 -9.89
N LEU A 103 4.73 -4.63 -9.66
CA LEU A 103 5.73 -4.56 -10.73
C LEU A 103 5.98 -5.93 -11.38
N PHE A 104 6.02 -7.01 -10.58
CA PHE A 104 6.19 -8.37 -11.08
C PHE A 104 5.06 -8.77 -12.04
N PHE A 105 3.80 -8.53 -11.65
CA PHE A 105 2.65 -8.81 -12.50
C PHE A 105 2.59 -7.84 -13.69
N ALA A 106 2.89 -6.55 -13.49
CA ALA A 106 2.95 -5.55 -14.55
C ALA A 106 3.90 -5.98 -15.67
N ASP A 107 5.12 -6.41 -15.34
CA ASP A 107 6.11 -6.84 -16.32
C ASP A 107 5.61 -8.03 -17.17
N ARG A 108 4.86 -8.95 -16.55
CA ARG A 108 4.33 -10.17 -17.17
C ARG A 108 3.05 -9.93 -17.99
N ILE A 109 2.15 -9.09 -17.48
CA ILE A 109 0.91 -8.71 -18.18
C ILE A 109 1.23 -7.81 -19.38
N ARG A 110 2.28 -6.99 -19.28
CA ARG A 110 2.76 -6.15 -20.38
C ARG A 110 3.18 -7.00 -21.59
N ASN A 111 3.88 -8.12 -21.37
CA ASN A 111 4.33 -9.02 -22.43
C ASN A 111 3.15 -9.76 -23.09
N SER A 112 2.95 -9.56 -24.39
CA SER A 112 1.83 -10.12 -25.17
C SER A 112 1.75 -11.65 -25.12
N GLU A 113 2.88 -12.35 -25.11
CA GLU A 113 2.92 -13.82 -25.13
C GLU A 113 2.40 -14.41 -23.82
N THR A 114 2.65 -13.73 -22.71
CA THR A 114 2.34 -14.24 -21.37
C THR A 114 1.17 -13.53 -20.69
N ARG A 115 0.65 -12.47 -21.32
CA ARG A 115 -0.41 -11.59 -20.80
C ARG A 115 -1.63 -12.36 -20.30
N LYS A 116 -2.20 -13.24 -21.12
CA LYS A 116 -3.44 -13.95 -20.78
C LYS A 116 -3.24 -14.85 -19.57
N LYS A 117 -2.15 -15.63 -19.55
CA LYS A 117 -1.80 -16.53 -18.45
C LYS A 117 -1.60 -15.77 -17.15
N TRP A 118 -0.78 -14.71 -17.16
CA TRP A 118 -0.50 -13.95 -15.95
C TRP A 118 -1.64 -13.05 -15.51
N GLY A 119 -2.47 -12.56 -16.43
CA GLY A 119 -3.70 -11.86 -16.10
C GLY A 119 -4.69 -12.75 -15.35
N ILE A 120 -4.86 -14.00 -15.80
CA ILE A 120 -5.70 -14.98 -15.08
C ILE A 120 -5.10 -15.31 -13.71
N LEU A 121 -3.80 -15.60 -13.64
CA LEU A 121 -3.12 -15.87 -12.36
C LEU A 121 -3.21 -14.68 -11.40
N PHE A 122 -3.14 -13.45 -11.92
CA PHE A 122 -3.33 -12.25 -11.13
C PHE A 122 -4.74 -12.17 -10.54
N ILE A 123 -5.78 -12.37 -11.36
CA ILE A 123 -7.16 -12.36 -10.89
C ILE A 123 -7.40 -13.45 -9.84
N ILE A 124 -6.91 -14.67 -10.08
CA ILE A 124 -7.01 -15.77 -9.11
C ILE A 124 -6.30 -15.38 -7.82
N TRP A 125 -5.10 -14.80 -7.90
CA TRP A 125 -4.35 -14.38 -6.73
C TRP A 125 -5.08 -13.29 -5.92
N VAL A 126 -5.60 -12.26 -6.58
CA VAL A 126 -6.41 -11.21 -5.93
C VAL A 126 -7.66 -11.80 -5.29
N PHE A 127 -8.35 -12.69 -6.00
CA PHE A 127 -9.53 -13.36 -5.45
C PHE A 127 -9.18 -14.22 -4.23
N CYS A 128 -8.11 -15.02 -4.28
CA CYS A 128 -7.70 -15.86 -3.15
C CYS A 128 -7.18 -15.05 -1.96
N ARG A 129 -6.48 -13.94 -2.21
CA ARG A 129 -5.91 -13.07 -1.17
C ARG A 129 -6.96 -12.21 -0.51
N ASP A 130 -7.70 -11.46 -1.32
CA ASP A 130 -8.58 -10.39 -0.85
C ASP A 130 -10.03 -10.87 -0.85
N GLY A 131 -10.52 -11.56 -1.87
CA GLY A 131 -11.95 -11.95 -1.94
C GLY A 131 -12.35 -13.14 -1.05
N LEU A 132 -11.60 -14.24 -1.14
CA LEU A 132 -11.93 -15.52 -0.51
C LEU A 132 -12.00 -15.44 1.02
N PRO A 133 -11.10 -14.74 1.74
CA PRO A 133 -11.20 -14.63 3.19
C PRO A 133 -12.51 -13.97 3.64
N TYR A 134 -12.96 -12.90 2.97
CA TYR A 134 -14.24 -12.27 3.32
C TYR A 134 -15.42 -13.17 2.99
N ILE A 135 -15.40 -13.89 1.85
CA ILE A 135 -16.44 -14.88 1.53
C ILE A 135 -16.54 -15.94 2.63
N ILE A 136 -15.41 -16.48 3.08
CA ILE A 136 -15.37 -17.46 4.17
C ILE A 136 -15.91 -16.84 5.46
N LEU A 137 -15.44 -15.66 5.86
CA LEU A 137 -15.89 -14.97 7.07
C LEU A 137 -17.41 -14.72 7.06
N PHE A 138 -17.95 -14.22 5.94
CA PHE A 138 -19.40 -14.02 5.79
C PHE A 138 -20.18 -15.34 5.81
N SER A 139 -19.65 -16.40 5.19
CA SER A 139 -20.28 -17.73 5.19
C SER A 139 -20.33 -18.37 6.59
N LEU A 140 -19.35 -18.06 7.44
CA LEU A 140 -19.31 -18.46 8.85
C LEU A 140 -20.21 -17.58 9.73
N GLY A 141 -20.94 -16.63 9.16
CA GLY A 141 -21.89 -15.78 9.87
C GLY A 141 -21.23 -14.62 10.64
N TYR A 142 -19.95 -14.32 10.39
CA TYR A 142 -19.33 -13.12 10.95
C TYR A 142 -20.03 -11.87 10.39
N LYS A 143 -20.75 -11.17 11.27
CA LYS A 143 -21.30 -9.85 10.99
C LYS A 143 -20.41 -8.81 11.65
N PHE A 144 -19.71 -8.04 10.84
CA PHE A 144 -18.90 -6.92 11.33
C PHE A 144 -19.83 -5.74 11.64
N ASN A 145 -20.47 -5.78 12.81
CA ASN A 145 -21.64 -4.97 13.08
C ASN A 145 -21.38 -3.65 13.82
N THR A 146 -20.14 -3.19 13.95
CA THR A 146 -19.87 -1.93 14.63
C THR A 146 -18.76 -1.16 13.93
N ILE A 147 -19.14 -0.26 13.02
CA ILE A 147 -18.36 0.95 12.79
C ILE A 147 -18.37 1.68 14.13
N SER A 148 -17.33 1.51 14.94
CA SER A 148 -17.27 2.07 16.30
C SER A 148 -16.84 3.53 16.25
N ILE A 149 -17.64 4.41 15.64
CA ILE A 149 -17.30 5.82 15.42
C ILE A 149 -16.75 6.45 16.70
N GLY A 150 -15.54 6.99 16.63
CA GLY A 150 -14.94 7.70 17.75
C GLY A 150 -14.48 6.86 18.93
N ASP A 151 -14.46 5.53 18.80
CA ASP A 151 -13.87 4.66 19.82
C ASP A 151 -12.36 4.94 19.91
N PRO A 152 -11.84 5.36 21.09
CA PRO A 152 -10.40 5.60 21.29
C PRO A 152 -9.56 4.32 21.14
N LEU A 153 -10.20 3.15 21.14
CA LEU A 153 -9.59 1.85 20.87
C LEU A 153 -9.54 1.51 19.37
N ILE A 154 -10.09 2.35 18.47
CA ILE A 154 -9.81 2.19 17.04
C ILE A 154 -8.46 2.82 16.73
N TYR A 155 -7.48 1.97 16.85
CA TYR A 155 -6.11 2.29 16.50
C TYR A 155 -5.93 2.34 14.97
N SER A 156 -5.05 3.23 14.50
CA SER A 156 -4.80 3.56 13.09
C SER A 156 -5.75 4.57 12.41
N ARG A 157 -6.35 5.50 13.19
CA ARG A 157 -6.88 6.76 12.64
C ARG A 157 -5.75 7.59 12.04
N ARG A 158 -5.90 8.03 10.79
CA ARG A 158 -4.92 8.90 10.11
C ARG A 158 -5.61 10.10 9.47
N ASN A 159 -5.17 11.31 9.82
CA ASN A 159 -5.62 12.53 9.14
C ASN A 159 -5.08 12.52 7.70
N MET A 160 -5.98 12.50 6.72
CA MET A 160 -5.65 12.45 5.29
C MET A 160 -5.19 13.80 4.74
N ILE A 161 -5.57 14.89 5.40
CA ILE A 161 -5.30 16.26 4.96
C ILE A 161 -4.27 16.97 5.84
N GLU A 162 -3.53 16.22 6.64
CA GLU A 162 -2.46 16.76 7.46
C GLU A 162 -1.40 17.42 6.59
N ILE A 163 -1.06 18.68 6.87
CA ILE A 163 -0.22 19.51 5.98
C ILE A 163 1.14 18.85 5.72
N GLY A 164 1.75 18.26 6.76
CA GLY A 164 3.03 17.55 6.66
C GLY A 164 2.94 16.33 5.73
N THR A 165 1.86 15.56 5.84
CA THR A 165 1.59 14.40 4.98
C THR A 165 1.38 14.82 3.54
N ILE A 166 0.58 15.87 3.29
CA ILE A 166 0.35 16.40 1.94
C ILE A 166 1.66 16.89 1.31
N MET A 167 2.48 17.62 2.07
CA MET A 167 3.78 18.11 1.58
C MET A 167 4.71 16.96 1.22
N ALA A 168 4.87 15.98 2.11
CA ALA A 168 5.71 14.81 1.85
C ALA A 168 5.21 14.02 0.62
N LEU A 169 3.91 13.76 0.54
CA LEU A 169 3.31 13.04 -0.57
C LEU A 169 3.48 13.80 -1.89
N SER A 170 3.31 15.12 -1.89
CA SER A 170 3.50 15.98 -3.07
C SER A 170 4.93 15.91 -3.61
N ILE A 171 5.94 15.86 -2.75
CA ILE A 171 7.34 15.69 -3.16
C ILE A 171 7.53 14.36 -3.90
N PHE A 172 7.04 13.25 -3.32
CA PHE A 172 7.17 11.94 -3.94
C PHE A 172 6.39 11.80 -5.24
N ILE A 173 5.18 12.35 -5.31
CA ILE A 173 4.40 12.42 -6.55
C ILE A 173 5.13 13.27 -7.58
N GLY A 174 5.76 14.38 -7.18
CA GLY A 174 6.60 15.19 -8.05
C GLY A 174 7.72 14.38 -8.70
N ILE A 175 8.44 13.56 -7.91
CA ILE A 175 9.47 12.64 -8.41
C ILE A 175 8.87 11.66 -9.43
N THR A 176 7.71 11.07 -9.11
CA THR A 176 7.00 10.17 -10.02
C THR A 176 6.62 10.84 -11.34
N ILE A 177 6.04 12.05 -11.29
CA ILE A 177 5.63 12.80 -12.48
C ILE A 177 6.86 13.14 -13.33
N ILE A 178 7.93 13.64 -12.72
CA ILE A 178 9.19 13.96 -13.43
C ILE A 178 9.72 12.70 -14.13
N TRP A 179 9.69 11.54 -13.47
CA TRP A 179 10.11 10.28 -14.07
C TRP A 179 9.22 9.89 -15.24
N LEU A 180 7.89 9.93 -15.08
CA LEU A 180 6.95 9.62 -16.16
C LEU A 180 7.18 10.51 -17.40
N VAL A 181 7.48 11.80 -17.20
CA VAL A 181 7.71 12.75 -18.30
C VAL A 181 9.07 12.53 -18.96
N LYS A 182 10.15 12.38 -18.18
CA LYS A 182 11.53 12.34 -18.70
C LYS A 182 11.99 10.98 -19.21
N THR A 183 11.35 9.90 -18.78
CA THR A 183 11.77 8.54 -19.12
C THR A 183 11.20 8.06 -20.46
N ASP A 184 11.90 7.11 -21.08
CA ASP A 184 11.55 6.51 -22.36
C ASP A 184 10.17 5.83 -22.35
N LYS A 185 9.60 5.63 -23.54
CA LYS A 185 8.24 5.09 -23.72
C LYS A 185 8.08 3.68 -23.14
N LYS A 186 9.08 2.80 -23.23
CA LYS A 186 8.99 1.40 -22.75
C LYS A 186 8.97 1.37 -21.22
N SER A 187 9.86 2.12 -20.59
CA SER A 187 9.94 2.28 -19.13
C SER A 187 8.72 3.02 -18.57
N ARG A 188 8.23 4.09 -19.22
CA ARG A 188 6.97 4.76 -18.85
C ARG A 188 5.78 3.80 -18.89
N LYS A 189 5.66 3.02 -19.97
CA LYS A 189 4.63 1.99 -20.10
C LYS A 189 4.73 0.99 -18.95
N ARG A 190 5.94 0.55 -18.59
CA ARG A 190 6.17 -0.34 -17.44
C ARG A 190 5.62 0.24 -16.13
N GLY A 191 5.90 1.52 -15.85
CA GLY A 191 5.37 2.22 -14.67
C GLY A 191 3.85 2.37 -14.68
N LEU A 192 3.24 2.67 -15.83
CA LEU A 192 1.78 2.75 -15.96
C LEU A 192 1.09 1.40 -15.71
N TYR A 193 1.68 0.29 -16.15
CA TYR A 193 1.16 -1.04 -15.82
C TYR A 193 1.30 -1.34 -14.33
N MET A 194 2.40 -0.94 -13.68
CA MET A 194 2.56 -1.07 -12.23
C MET A 194 1.48 -0.28 -11.48
N ILE A 195 1.20 0.96 -11.87
CA ILE A 195 0.10 1.77 -11.30
C ILE A 195 -1.24 1.03 -11.47
N GLY A 196 -1.55 0.55 -12.68
CA GLY A 196 -2.81 -0.12 -12.95
C GLY A 196 -3.00 -1.39 -12.10
N VAL A 197 -1.95 -2.21 -11.98
CA VAL A 197 -1.96 -3.39 -11.11
C VAL A 197 -2.15 -2.98 -9.65
N MET A 198 -1.43 -1.96 -9.18
CA MET A 198 -1.53 -1.48 -7.81
C MET A 198 -2.92 -0.96 -7.46
N ILE A 199 -3.54 -0.18 -8.36
CA ILE A 199 -4.92 0.30 -8.19
C ILE A 199 -5.90 -0.86 -8.04
N ILE A 200 -5.77 -1.92 -8.85
CA ILE A 200 -6.64 -3.10 -8.74
C ILE A 200 -6.47 -3.78 -7.38
N LEU A 201 -5.22 -3.97 -6.92
CA LEU A 201 -4.92 -4.58 -5.62
C LEU A 201 -5.52 -3.79 -4.46
N MET A 202 -5.31 -2.47 -4.47
CA MET A 202 -5.77 -1.63 -3.38
C MET A 202 -7.27 -1.41 -3.42
N THR A 203 -7.90 -1.45 -4.59
CA THR A 203 -9.36 -1.44 -4.70
C THR A 203 -9.96 -2.70 -4.11
N ALA A 204 -9.44 -3.88 -4.48
CA ALA A 204 -9.94 -5.16 -3.95
C ALA A 204 -9.80 -5.23 -2.42
N TRP A 205 -8.64 -4.85 -1.89
CA TRP A 205 -8.39 -4.81 -0.45
C TRP A 205 -9.29 -3.77 0.26
N SER A 206 -9.35 -2.53 -0.24
CA SER A 206 -10.16 -1.47 0.39
C SER A 206 -11.66 -1.79 0.35
N LEU A 207 -12.16 -2.41 -0.72
CA LEU A 207 -13.55 -2.87 -0.79
C LEU A 207 -13.80 -3.98 0.22
N GLY A 208 -12.89 -4.94 0.34
CA GLY A 208 -12.99 -6.01 1.35
C GLY A 208 -13.11 -5.45 2.76
N GLU A 209 -12.22 -4.53 3.14
CA GLU A 209 -12.26 -3.89 4.47
C GLU A 209 -13.48 -2.98 4.66
N TRP A 210 -13.94 -2.31 3.61
CA TRP A 210 -15.13 -1.45 3.67
C TRP A 210 -16.40 -2.30 3.86
N PHE A 211 -16.57 -3.38 3.10
CA PHE A 211 -17.70 -4.31 3.26
C PHE A 211 -17.67 -5.05 4.60
N SER A 212 -16.50 -5.29 5.17
CA SER A 212 -16.35 -5.82 6.52
C SER A 212 -16.43 -4.74 7.61
N GLY A 213 -16.80 -3.49 7.31
CA GLY A 213 -16.90 -2.42 8.31
C GLY A 213 -15.59 -2.11 9.05
N GLN A 214 -14.45 -2.56 8.52
CA GLN A 214 -13.12 -2.37 9.07
C GLN A 214 -12.42 -1.13 8.52
N ARG A 215 -12.97 -0.50 7.46
CA ARG A 215 -12.42 0.70 6.85
C ARG A 215 -13.52 1.68 6.51
N TRP A 216 -13.41 2.91 6.99
CA TRP A 216 -14.36 4.00 6.71
C TRP A 216 -13.65 5.36 6.83
N ILE A 217 -14.38 6.43 6.51
CA ILE A 217 -13.91 7.81 6.65
C ILE A 217 -14.73 8.51 7.73
N GLU A 218 -14.04 9.20 8.63
CA GLU A 218 -14.61 10.05 9.67
C GLU A 218 -14.32 11.54 9.37
N VAL A 219 -15.23 12.41 9.78
CA VAL A 219 -15.08 13.87 9.75
C VAL A 219 -15.37 14.47 11.12
N GLY A 220 -14.59 15.47 11.51
CA GLY A 220 -14.78 16.22 12.75
C GLY A 220 -13.46 16.86 13.26
N PRO A 221 -13.49 17.52 14.42
CA PRO A 221 -12.28 18.06 15.06
C PRO A 221 -11.27 16.95 15.41
N GLU A 222 -9.99 17.29 15.59
CA GLU A 222 -8.96 16.30 15.99
C GLU A 222 -9.27 15.60 17.31
N GLU A 223 -9.92 16.30 18.25
CA GLU A 223 -10.32 15.78 19.56
C GLU A 223 -11.76 15.24 19.58
N GLY A 224 -12.46 15.26 18.45
CA GLY A 224 -13.87 14.87 18.32
C GLY A 224 -14.86 15.98 18.70
N PRO A 225 -16.18 15.71 18.64
CA PRO A 225 -16.80 14.46 18.21
C PRO A 225 -16.67 14.21 16.71
N TRP A 226 -16.58 12.93 16.31
CA TRP A 226 -16.48 12.53 14.91
C TRP A 226 -17.80 11.95 14.40
N THR A 227 -17.99 12.04 13.09
CA THR A 227 -19.14 11.44 12.39
C THR A 227 -18.67 10.72 11.13
N ILE A 228 -19.45 9.75 10.65
CA ILE A 228 -19.18 9.11 9.36
C ILE A 228 -19.29 10.14 8.24
N ALA A 229 -18.30 10.18 7.36
CA ALA A 229 -18.30 11.06 6.21
C ALA A 229 -19.49 10.77 5.26
N PRO A 230 -20.07 11.78 4.59
CA PRO A 230 -21.07 11.57 3.55
C PRO A 230 -20.56 10.63 2.42
N PRO A 231 -21.45 9.88 1.73
CA PRO A 231 -21.02 8.86 0.75
C PRO A 231 -20.08 9.38 -0.35
N LEU A 232 -20.33 10.59 -0.86
CA LEU A 232 -19.47 11.20 -1.88
C LEU A 232 -18.06 11.47 -1.35
N LEU A 233 -17.96 11.97 -0.12
CA LEU A 233 -16.67 12.23 0.52
C LEU A 233 -15.92 10.92 0.81
N GLN A 234 -16.61 9.89 1.29
CA GLN A 234 -16.01 8.56 1.44
C GLN A 234 -15.41 8.05 0.13
N PHE A 235 -16.18 8.12 -0.96
CA PHE A 235 -15.71 7.70 -2.29
C PHE A 235 -14.48 8.50 -2.74
N MET A 236 -14.51 9.83 -2.61
CA MET A 236 -13.39 10.69 -3.00
C MET A 236 -12.12 10.39 -2.19
N MET A 237 -12.25 10.20 -0.89
CA MET A 237 -11.11 9.90 -0.01
C MET A 237 -10.53 8.51 -0.27
N PHE A 238 -11.37 7.50 -0.51
CA PHE A 238 -10.86 6.19 -0.95
C PHE A 238 -10.20 6.24 -2.33
N ALA A 239 -10.77 6.98 -3.28
CA ALA A 239 -10.14 7.17 -4.59
C ALA A 239 -8.79 7.88 -4.47
N TYR A 240 -8.67 8.88 -3.60
CA TYR A 240 -7.41 9.55 -3.30
C TYR A 240 -6.38 8.57 -2.71
N ASP A 241 -6.73 7.84 -1.66
CA ASP A 241 -5.84 6.86 -1.02
C ASP A 241 -5.37 5.80 -2.03
N ILE A 242 -6.27 5.25 -2.85
CA ILE A 242 -5.94 4.21 -3.83
C ILE A 242 -5.10 4.75 -4.99
N VAL A 243 -5.51 5.85 -5.62
CA VAL A 243 -4.87 6.34 -6.87
C VAL A 243 -3.61 7.13 -6.55
N ILE A 244 -3.68 8.02 -5.57
CA ILE A 244 -2.61 8.98 -5.28
C ILE A 244 -1.59 8.34 -4.33
N GLU A 245 -2.01 7.89 -3.15
CA GLU A 245 -1.08 7.34 -2.16
C GLU A 245 -0.56 5.96 -2.55
N MET A 246 -1.40 5.10 -3.12
CA MET A 246 -0.96 3.75 -3.44
C MET A 246 -0.53 3.59 -4.89
N GLY A 247 -1.24 4.19 -5.84
CA GLY A 247 -0.86 4.14 -7.26
C GLY A 247 0.39 4.97 -7.57
N LEU A 248 0.31 6.29 -7.40
CA LEU A 248 1.36 7.22 -7.84
C LEU A 248 2.57 7.25 -6.91
N PHE A 249 2.37 7.28 -5.60
CA PHE A 249 3.50 7.36 -4.67
C PHE A 249 4.37 6.10 -4.72
N THR A 250 3.79 4.90 -4.87
CA THR A 250 4.60 3.67 -4.95
C THR A 250 5.42 3.57 -6.23
N LEU A 251 5.03 4.28 -7.29
CA LEU A 251 5.85 4.41 -8.49
C LEU A 251 7.18 5.15 -8.21
N CYS A 252 7.25 5.96 -7.15
CA CYS A 252 8.50 6.59 -6.71
C CYS A 252 9.57 5.53 -6.35
N PHE A 253 9.15 4.36 -5.85
CA PHE A 253 10.05 3.26 -5.52
C PHE A 253 10.74 2.68 -6.76
N LEU A 254 10.11 2.82 -7.93
CA LEU A 254 10.70 2.49 -9.23
C LEU A 254 11.49 3.66 -9.81
N ALA A 255 10.95 4.87 -9.72
CA ALA A 255 11.54 6.08 -10.29
C ALA A 255 12.94 6.36 -9.75
N VAL A 256 13.15 6.27 -8.44
CA VAL A 256 14.44 6.56 -7.80
C VAL A 256 15.57 5.64 -8.30
N PRO A 257 15.41 4.31 -8.31
CA PRO A 257 16.40 3.42 -8.94
C PRO A 257 16.71 3.72 -10.41
N TYR A 258 15.73 4.18 -11.20
CA TYR A 258 15.97 4.61 -12.57
C TYR A 258 16.82 5.88 -12.64
N PHE A 259 16.54 6.89 -11.81
CA PHE A 259 17.36 8.11 -11.75
C PHE A 259 18.80 7.82 -11.32
N LEU A 260 18.99 6.87 -10.41
CA LEU A 260 20.30 6.39 -9.97
C LEU A 260 20.98 5.43 -10.96
N LYS A 261 20.36 5.16 -12.11
CA LYS A 261 20.85 4.23 -13.15
C LYS A 261 21.09 2.80 -12.66
N LEU A 262 20.43 2.41 -11.57
CA LEU A 262 20.48 1.06 -11.01
C LEU A 262 19.58 0.09 -11.80
N ILE A 263 18.54 0.63 -12.43
CA ILE A 263 17.71 -0.05 -13.42
C ILE A 263 18.03 0.53 -14.80
N LYS A 264 18.34 -0.35 -15.75
CA LYS A 264 18.64 0.07 -17.13
C LYS A 264 17.35 0.47 -17.84
N SER A 265 17.38 1.58 -18.57
CA SER A 265 16.31 1.91 -19.52
C SER A 265 16.27 0.83 -20.61
N GLU A 266 15.09 0.32 -20.92
CA GLU A 266 14.90 -0.52 -22.09
C GLU A 266 15.11 0.37 -23.32
N LYS A 267 16.30 0.30 -23.96
CA LYS A 267 16.57 1.08 -25.17
C LYS A 267 15.46 0.82 -26.20
N GLN A 268 15.07 1.87 -26.91
CA GLN A 268 14.25 1.72 -28.11
C GLN A 268 15.14 1.00 -29.13
N ASP A 269 14.69 -0.20 -29.51
CA ASP A 269 15.12 -0.81 -30.75
C ASP A 269 14.21 -0.23 -31.84
#